data_AF-A0A8J7FCX9-F1
#
_entry.id   AF-A0A8J7FCX9-F1
#
_cell.length_a   1.000
_cell.length_b   1.000
_cell.length_c   1.000
_cell.angle_alpha   90.00
_cell.angle_beta   90.00
_cell.angle_gamma   90.00
#
_symmetry.space_group_name_H-M   'P 1'
#
loop_
_entity.id
_entity.type
_entity.pdbx_description
1 polymer ?
#
loop_
_entity_poly.entity_id
_entity_poly.type
_entity_poly.pdbx_seq_one_letter_code
_entity_poly.pdbx_strand_id
1 'polypeptide(L)' 'MTANAERPVPPGDNECCEGGCSPCVWDHYHEEMRVWQEQQKAEKAKAQAELEKSEGDAGH' A
#
# COMPACT_ATOMS: atom_id res chain seq x y z
N MET A 1 14.47 -10.18 1.54
CA MET A 1 13.14 -10.22 2.16
C MET A 1 12.29 -9.23 1.39
N THR A 2 11.52 -9.70 0.43
CA THR A 2 10.69 -8.85 -0.45
C THR A 2 9.62 -8.22 0.42
N ALA A 3 9.75 -6.91 0.69
CA ALA A 3 8.72 -6.11 1.30
C ALA A 3 7.60 -5.93 0.28
N ASN A 4 6.80 -6.99 0.09
CA ASN A 4 5.46 -6.84 -0.43
C ASN A 4 4.76 -6.02 0.66
N ALA A 5 4.62 -4.71 0.45
CA ALA A 5 3.86 -3.88 1.36
C ALA A 5 2.42 -4.40 1.28
N GLU A 6 2.09 -5.33 2.17
CA GLU A 6 0.75 -5.87 2.28
C GLU A 6 -0.17 -4.75 2.76
N ARG A 7 -1.42 -4.76 2.29
CA ARG A 7 -2.37 -3.70 2.65
C ARG A 7 -2.54 -3.72 4.18
N PRO A 8 -2.39 -2.58 4.87
CA PRO A 8 -2.63 -2.52 6.30
C PRO A 8 -4.07 -2.95 6.60
N VAL A 9 -4.24 -3.69 7.70
CA VAL A 9 -5.53 -4.21 8.13
C VAL A 9 -6.18 -3.17 9.05
N PRO A 10 -7.46 -2.83 8.85
CA PRO A 10 -8.14 -1.89 9.74
C PRO A 10 -8.22 -2.45 11.16
N PRO A 11 -8.10 -1.61 12.20
CA PRO A 11 -8.27 -2.03 13.58
C PRO A 11 -9.71 -2.53 13.81
N GLY A 12 -9.87 -3.54 14.64
CA GLY A 12 -11.19 -4.04 15.02
C GLY A 12 -11.97 -3.05 15.89
N ASP A 13 -13.31 -3.17 15.92
CA ASP A 13 -14.18 -2.35 16.79
C ASP A 13 -13.77 -2.39 18.27
N ASN A 14 -13.20 -3.50 18.73
CA ASN A 14 -12.70 -3.68 20.09
C ASN A 14 -11.32 -3.05 20.35
N GLU A 15 -10.59 -2.67 19.30
CA GLU A 15 -9.29 -1.99 19.38
C GLU A 15 -9.45 -0.46 19.35
N CYS A 16 -10.58 0.01 18.83
CA CYS A 16 -10.95 1.42 18.80
C CYS A 16 -11.67 1.82 20.08
N CYS A 17 -10.96 2.41 21.05
CA CYS A 17 -11.58 2.98 22.27
C CYS A 17 -12.37 4.28 22.04
N GLU A 18 -12.85 4.56 20.82
CA GLU A 18 -13.72 5.70 20.46
C GLU A 18 -13.32 7.06 21.08
N GLY A 19 -12.02 7.32 21.21
CA GLY A 19 -11.48 8.57 21.77
C GLY A 19 -10.90 8.49 23.19
N GLY A 20 -10.92 7.31 23.84
CA GLY A 20 -10.34 7.12 25.18
C GLY A 20 -8.84 6.79 25.23
N CYS A 21 -8.25 6.33 24.12
CA CYS A 21 -6.83 5.97 24.02
C CYS A 21 -6.07 6.93 23.10
N SER A 22 -4.94 7.44 23.58
CA SER A 22 -3.96 8.17 22.78
C SER A 22 -2.64 7.39 22.84
N PRO A 23 -2.07 6.95 21.70
CA PRO A 23 -2.42 7.28 20.30
C PRO A 23 -3.65 6.54 19.76
N CYS A 24 -4.37 7.17 18.83
CA CYS A 24 -5.51 6.56 18.16
C CYS A 24 -5.04 5.46 17.18
N VAL A 25 -5.64 4.28 17.26
CA VAL A 25 -5.35 3.16 16.34
C VAL A 25 -5.61 3.54 14.87
N TRP A 26 -6.55 4.45 14.63
CA TRP A 26 -6.86 4.95 13.29
C TRP A 26 -5.76 5.86 12.73
N ASP A 27 -5.09 6.66 13.56
CA ASP A 27 -3.98 7.50 13.08
C ASP A 27 -2.86 6.62 12.53
N HIS A 28 -2.46 5.59 13.28
CA HIS A 28 -1.44 4.63 12.84
C HIS A 28 -1.85 3.93 11.54
N TYR A 29 -3.09 3.41 11.49
CA TYR A 29 -3.62 2.77 10.29
C TYR A 29 -3.59 3.71 9.08
N HIS A 30 -4.00 4.98 9.24
CA HIS A 30 -3.97 5.95 8.13
C HIS A 30 -2.56 6.24 7.66
N GLU A 31 -1.58 6.34 8.55
CA GLU A 31 -0.18 6.54 8.17
C GLU A 31 0.35 5.36 7.35
N GLU A 32 0.17 4.14 7.83
CA GLU A 32 0.59 2.93 7.10
C GLU A 32 -0.14 2.81 5.75
N MET A 33 -1.42 3.14 5.73
CA MET A 33 -2.26 3.08 4.54
C MET A 33 -1.82 4.10 3.49
N ARG A 34 -1.35 5.29 3.91
CA ARG A 34 -0.75 6.28 3.00
C ARG A 34 0.53 5.74 2.36
N VAL A 35 1.44 5.19 3.16
CA VAL A 35 2.69 4.59 2.66
C VAL A 35 2.37 3.46 1.66
N TRP A 36 1.43 2.59 2.01
CA TRP A 36 1.00 1.51 1.13
C TRP A 36 0.45 2.01 -0.21
N GLN A 37 -0.40 3.05 -0.20
CA GLN A 37 -0.93 3.64 -1.43
C GLN A 37 0.17 4.23 -2.31
N GLU A 38 1.15 4.91 -1.74
CA GLU A 38 2.27 5.48 -2.49
C GLU A 38 3.12 4.39 -3.14
N GLN A 39 3.42 3.33 -2.39
CA GLN A 39 4.13 2.16 -2.90
C GLN A 39 3.35 1.50 -4.04
N GLN A 40 2.04 1.25 -3.88
CA GLN A 40 1.20 0.68 -4.93
C GLN A 40 1.17 1.51 -6.21
N LYS A 41 1.15 2.85 -6.10
CA LYS A 41 1.21 3.74 -7.26
C LYS A 41 2.55 3.61 -7.99
N ALA A 42 3.66 3.60 -7.24
CA ALA A 42 4.99 3.43 -7.80
C ALA A 42 5.15 2.06 -8.48
N GLU A 43 4.70 0.98 -7.84
CA GLU A 43 4.77 -0.38 -8.37
C GLU A 43 3.89 -0.54 -9.61
N LYS A 44 2.67 0.00 -9.61
CA LYS A 44 1.80 -0.02 -10.80
C LYS A 44 2.42 0.74 -11.97
N ALA A 45 3.02 1.91 -11.72
CA ALA A 45 3.68 2.69 -12.75
C ALA A 45 4.88 1.95 -13.36
N LYS A 46 5.69 1.29 -12.52
CA LYS A 46 6.80 0.45 -12.98
C LYS A 46 6.30 -0.77 -13.77
N ALA A 47 5.29 -1.47 -13.27
CA ALA A 47 4.73 -2.64 -13.94
C ALA A 47 4.15 -2.28 -15.31
N GLN A 48 3.47 -1.14 -15.45
CA GLN A 48 2.98 -0.66 -16.74
C GLN A 48 4.14 -0.33 -17.70
N ALA A 49 5.19 0.35 -17.22
CA ALA A 49 6.36 0.67 -18.03
C ALA A 49 7.14 -0.59 -18.47
N GLU A 50 7.18 -1.63 -17.63
CA GLU A 50 7.84 -2.89 -17.94
C GLU A 50 7.04 -3.75 -18.92
N LEU A 51 5.71 -3.82 -18.75
CA LEU A 51 4.80 -4.46 -19.71
C LEU A 51 4.95 -3.84 -21.11
N GLU A 52 4.92 -2.50 -21.20
CA GLU A 52 5.01 -1.77 -22.48
C GLU A 52 6.36 -1.98 -23.19
N LYS A 53 7.45 -2.15 -22.44
CA LYS A 53 8.78 -2.49 -23.01
C LYS A 53 8.88 -3.93 -23.51
N SER A 54 8.13 -4.87 -22.91
CA SER A 54 8.18 -6.28 -23.29
C SER A 54 7.42 -6.60 -24.58
N GLU A 55 6.39 -5.83 -24.93
CA GLU A 55 5.62 -6.02 -26.16
C GLU A 55 6.25 -5.35 -27.40
N GLY A 56 7.25 -4.47 -27.24
CA GLY A 56 7.91 -3.76 -28.33
C GLY A 56 9.05 -4.52 -29.05
N ASP A 57 9.50 -5.67 -28.52
CA ASP A 57 10.66 -6.42 -29.04
C ASP A 57 10.30 -7.56 -30.00
N ALA A 58 9.02 -7.93 -30.12
CA ALA A 58 8.56 -9.05 -30.96
C ALA A 58 8.36 -8.68 -32.45
N GLY A 59 9.18 -7.80 -33.00
CA GLY A 59 9.09 -7.35 -34.40
C GLY A 59 10.46 -7.13 -35.04
N HIS A 60 11.12 -8.22 -35.45
CA HIS A 60 12.16 -8.20 -36.48
C HIS A 60 11.95 -9.35 -37.45
#